data_AF-A0A3D1X074-F1
#
_entry.id   AF-A0A3D1X074-F1
#
_cell.length_a   1.000
_cell.length_b   1.000
_cell.length_c   1.000
_cell.angle_alpha   90.00
_cell.angle_beta   90.00
_cell.angle_gamma   90.00
#
_symmetry.space_group_name_H-M   'P 1'
#
loop_
_entity.id
_entity.type
_entity.pdbx_description
1 polymer ?
#
loop_
_entity_poly.entity_id
_entity_poly.type
_entity_poly.pdbx_seq_one_letter_code
_entity_poly.pdbx_strand_id
1 'polypeptide(L)' 'DERFIILPHIGAATKEAILTMLGMAIDNIQSVLEGRGNRHPV' A
#
# COMPACT_ATOMS: atom_id res chain seq x y z
N ASP A 1 31.29 -4.38 9.88
CA ASP A 1 31.39 -4.22 8.42
C ASP A 1 30.44 -3.12 8.01
N GLU A 2 30.96 -1.90 7.84
CA GLU A 2 30.19 -0.65 7.65
C GLU A 2 29.64 -0.50 6.22
N ARG A 3 29.71 -1.55 5.40
CA ARG A 3 29.24 -1.56 4.01
C ARG A 3 27.72 -1.61 3.87
N PHE A 4 26.98 -1.91 4.95
CA PHE A 4 25.54 -2.13 4.91
C PHE A 4 24.80 -1.21 5.87
N ILE A 5 23.71 -0.63 5.36
CA ILE A 5 22.74 0.11 6.17
C ILE A 5 21.55 -0.82 6.40
N ILE A 6 21.26 -1.12 7.67
CA ILE A 6 20.10 -1.92 8.08
C ILE A 6 18.99 -0.95 8.49
N LEU A 7 17.82 -1.09 7.88
CA LEU A 7 16.66 -0.24 8.14
C LEU A 7 15.46 -1.11 8.53
N PRO A 8 14.62 -0.67 9.49
CA PRO A 8 13.51 -1.48 10.01
C PRO A 8 12.25 -1.36 9.12
N HIS A 9 12.29 -1.89 7.89
CA HIS A 9 11.14 -1.92 6.96
C HIS A 9 10.48 -0.53 6.77
N ILE A 10 11.27 0.52 6.54
CA ILE A 10 10.77 1.90 6.41
C ILE A 10 10.59 2.38 4.96
N GLY A 11 10.73 1.48 3.97
CA GLY A 11 10.72 1.85 2.55
C GLY A 11 9.44 2.57 2.08
N ALA A 12 8.30 2.26 2.71
CA ALA A 12 7.02 2.92 2.46
C ALA A 12 6.45 3.61 3.72
N ALA A 13 7.28 3.85 4.75
CA ALA A 13 6.86 4.45 6.02
C ALA A 13 6.78 5.98 5.95
N THR A 14 6.29 6.52 4.83
CA THR A 14 5.99 7.95 4.67
C THR A 14 4.49 8.18 4.74
N LYS A 15 4.08 9.38 5.16
CA LYS A 15 2.66 9.73 5.27
C LYS A 15 1.96 9.59 3.93
N GLU A 16 2.60 10.05 2.86
CA GLU A 16 2.11 10.01 1.49
C GLU A 16 1.88 8.57 1.04
N ALA A 17 2.88 7.69 1.21
CA ALA A 17 2.77 6.30 0.81
C ALA A 17 1.68 5.56 1.60
N ILE A 18 1.61 5.77 2.93
CA ILE A 18 0.58 5.17 3.78
C ILE A 18 -0.83 5.57 3.32
N LEU A 19 -1.05 6.86 3.04
CA LEU A 19 -2.35 7.34 2.60
C LEU A 19 -2.72 6.80 1.21
N THR A 20 -1.76 6.72 0.28
CA THR A 20 -1.98 6.10 -1.03
C THR A 20 -2.32 4.62 -0.91
N MET A 21 -1.56 3.86 -0.12
CA MET A 21 -1.81 2.43 0.11
C MET A 21 -3.18 2.18 0.76
N LEU A 22 -3.53 2.99 1.76
CA LEU A 22 -4.83 2.92 2.40
C LEU A 22 -5.97 3.24 1.43
N GLY A 23 -5.82 4.27 0.60
CA GLY A 23 -6.79 4.63 -0.44
C GLY A 23 -7.02 3.48 -1.41
N MET A 24 -5.96 2.86 -1.94
CA MET A 24 -6.08 1.70 -2.84
C MET A 24 -6.82 0.52 -2.18
N ALA A 25 -6.55 0.26 -0.90
CA ALA A 25 -7.21 -0.82 -0.17
C ALA A 25 -8.71 -0.55 0.01
N ILE A 26 -9.09 0.68 0.37
CA ILE A 26 -10.50 1.09 0.51
C ILE A 26 -11.21 1.01 -0.83
N ASP A 27 -10.61 1.57 -1.89
CA ASP A 27 -11.17 1.56 -3.25
C ASP A 27 -11.43 0.12 -3.74
N ASN A 28 -10.51 -0.81 -3.47
CA ASN A 28 -10.69 -2.21 -3.84
C ASN A 28 -11.84 -2.86 -3.08
N ILE A 29 -11.95 -2.63 -1.77
CA ILE A 29 -13.06 -3.16 -0.95
C ILE A 29 -14.39 -2.60 -1.49
N GLN A 30 -14.48 -1.29 -1.71
CA GLN A 30 -15.68 -0.66 -2.24
C GLN A 30 -16.06 -1.21 -3.62
N SER A 31 -15.10 -1.30 -4.54
CA SER A 31 -15.32 -1.82 -5.90
C SER A 31 -15.84 -3.27 -5.90
N VAL A 32 -15.33 -4.12 -5.01
CA VAL A 32 -15.82 -5.49 -4.84
C VAL A 32 -17.25 -5.50 -4.30
N LEU A 33 -17.55 -4.70 -3.27
CA LEU A 33 -18.89 -4.61 -2.68
C LEU A 33 -19.93 -4.06 -3.67
N GLU A 34 -19.51 -3.20 -4.59
CA GLU A 34 -20.35 -2.67 -5.68
C GLU A 34 -20.53 -3.66 -6.85
N GLY A 35 -19.92 -4.84 -6.79
CA GLY A 35 -19.97 -5.84 -7.86
C GLY A 35 -19.15 -5.46 -9.10
N ARG A 36 -18.24 -4.48 -8.99
CA ARG A 36 -17.37 -4.01 -10.08
C ARG A 36 -16.05 -4.78 -10.17
N GLY A 37 -15.82 -5.73 -9.26
CA GLY A 37 -14.59 -6.52 -9.17
C GLY A 37 -13.45 -5.76 -8.50
N ASN A 38 -12.24 -6.31 -8.56
CA ASN A 38 -11.06 -5.68 -7.95
C ASN A 38 -10.47 -4.61 -8.89
N ARG A 39 -10.41 -3.35 -8.43
CA ARG A 39 -9.91 -2.22 -9.23
C ARG A 39 -8.39 -2.24 -9.39
N HIS A 40 -7.67 -2.75 -8.40
CA HIS A 40 -6.23 -2.94 -8.42
C HIS A 40 -5.92 -4.43 -8.12
N PRO A 41 -6.04 -5.32 -9.14
CA PRO A 41 -5.74 -6.74 -8.99
C PRO A 41 -4.25 -7.00 -8.78
N VAL A 42 -3.94 -8.10 -8.08
CA VAL A 42 -2.59 -8.65 -7.89
C VAL A 42 -2.16 -9.50 -9.07
#